data_AF-A0A645J8T4-F1
#
_entry.id   AF-A0A645J8T4-F1
#
_cell.length_a   1.000
_cell.length_b   1.000
_cell.length_c   1.000
_cell.angle_alpha   90.00
_cell.angle_beta   90.00
_cell.angle_gamma   90.00
#
_symmetry.space_group_name_H-M   'P 1'
#
loop_
_entity.id
_entity.type
_entity.pdbx_description
1 polymer ?
#
loop_
_entity_poly.entity_id
_entity_poly.type
_entity_poly.pdbx_seq_one_letter_code
_entity_poly.pdbx_strand_id
1 'polypeptide(L)'
;MYLGKIVEISDAVRLYDNPLHPYTTALLSAAPIPDPKIERERKRIILTGDVPSPDKERNGCYFYDRCPKRMPWCSCHVPPMFDIEDKHQVACWLYDTKDHSKVSMEEAQADANKSI
;
A
#
# COMPACT_ATOMS: atom_id res chain seq x y z
N MET A 1 -7.03 6.18 2.85
CA MET A 1 -5.99 6.98 3.56
C MET A 1 -5.34 6.12 4.64
N TYR A 2 -4.03 6.27 4.88
CA TYR A 2 -3.30 5.61 5.97
C TYR A 2 -2.31 6.59 6.60
N LEU A 3 -2.35 6.76 7.93
CA LEU A 3 -1.51 7.73 8.68
C LEU A 3 -1.46 9.12 8.03
N GLY A 4 -2.64 9.66 7.66
CA GLY A 4 -2.76 10.99 7.06
C GLY A 4 -2.32 11.10 5.59
N LYS A 5 -1.90 10.01 4.95
CA LYS A 5 -1.55 9.99 3.51
C LYS A 5 -2.64 9.34 2.68
N ILE A 6 -3.00 9.97 1.57
CA ILE A 6 -3.84 9.33 0.56
C ILE A 6 -3.00 8.23 -0.09
N VAL A 7 -3.51 7.00 -0.05
CA VAL A 7 -2.80 5.81 -0.56
C VAL A 7 -3.44 5.25 -1.81
N GLU A 8 -4.72 5.58 -2.05
CA GLU A 8 -5.49 5.12 -3.19
C GLU A 8 -6.72 6.02 -3.35
N ILE A 9 -7.07 6.32 -4.59
CA ILE A 9 -8.24 7.10 -5.01
C ILE A 9 -8.86 6.36 -6.20
N SER A 10 -10.17 6.12 -6.16
CA SER A 10 -10.92 5.56 -7.28
C SER A 10 -12.40 5.87 -7.09
N ASP A 11 -13.23 5.57 -8.09
CA ASP A 11 -14.67 5.48 -7.85
C ASP A 11 -14.99 4.28 -6.94
N ALA A 12 -16.17 4.31 -6.32
CA ALA A 12 -16.53 3.32 -5.33
C ALA A 12 -16.56 1.90 -5.91
N VAL A 13 -17.14 1.71 -7.10
CA VAL A 13 -17.31 0.38 -7.70
C VAL A 13 -15.94 -0.25 -7.95
N ARG A 14 -15.05 0.48 -8.62
CA ARG A 14 -13.69 -0.01 -8.87
C ARG A 14 -12.88 -0.26 -7.61
N LEU A 15 -13.04 0.57 -6.58
CA LEU A 15 -12.33 0.38 -5.31
C LEU A 15 -12.73 -0.93 -4.63
N TYR A 16 -14.02 -1.31 -4.69
CA TYR A 16 -14.50 -2.58 -4.14
C TYR A 16 -14.12 -3.79 -4.99
N ASP A 17 -14.16 -3.65 -6.32
CA ASP A 17 -13.90 -4.74 -7.25
C ASP A 17 -12.40 -5.04 -7.42
N ASN A 18 -11.56 -3.99 -7.45
CA ASN A 18 -10.14 -4.09 -7.72
C ASN A 18 -9.29 -3.11 -6.87
N PRO A 19 -9.24 -3.28 -5.53
CA PRO A 19 -8.37 -2.48 -4.68
C PRO A 19 -6.89 -2.80 -4.95
N LEU A 20 -6.12 -1.77 -5.27
CA LEU A 20 -4.73 -1.88 -5.72
C LEU A 20 -3.73 -1.79 -4.56
N HIS A 21 -3.93 -0.87 -3.63
CA HIS A 21 -2.99 -0.70 -2.52
C HIS A 21 -3.16 -1.84 -1.52
N PRO A 22 -2.09 -2.55 -1.08
CA PRO A 22 -2.21 -3.67 -0.14
C PRO A 22 -2.96 -3.34 1.17
N TYR A 23 -2.86 -2.09 1.63
CA TYR A 23 -3.69 -1.59 2.74
C TYR A 23 -5.18 -1.55 2.41
N THR A 24 -5.59 -1.02 1.25
CA THR A 24 -6.99 -0.95 0.83
C THR A 24 -7.56 -2.36 0.67
N THR A 25 -6.82 -3.27 0.05
CA THR A 25 -7.21 -4.68 -0.08
C THR A 25 -7.47 -5.30 1.30
N ALA A 26 -6.58 -5.07 2.27
CA ALA A 26 -6.75 -5.57 3.63
C ALA A 26 -7.96 -4.92 4.32
N LEU A 27 -8.13 -3.60 4.19
CA LEU A 27 -9.25 -2.85 4.75
C LEU A 27 -10.60 -3.39 4.25
N LEU A 28 -10.74 -3.58 2.94
CA LEU A 28 -11.97 -4.08 2.33
C LEU A 28 -12.23 -5.57 2.61
N SER A 29 -11.17 -6.34 2.85
CA SER A 29 -11.32 -7.73 3.30
C SER A 29 -11.96 -7.84 4.68
N ALA A 30 -11.84 -6.79 5.51
CA ALA A 30 -12.39 -6.74 6.87
C ALA A 30 -13.84 -6.24 6.94
N ALA A 31 -14.37 -5.65 5.87
CA ALA A 31 -15.77 -5.21 5.81
C ALA A 31 -16.72 -6.44 5.79
N PRO A 32 -17.72 -6.50 6.69
CA PRO A 32 -18.66 -7.60 6.74
C PRO A 32 -19.60 -7.59 5.54
N ILE A 33 -19.88 -8.77 4.99
CA ILE A 33 -20.93 -8.96 3.99
C ILE A 33 -22.26 -9.31 4.69
N PRO A 34 -23.39 -8.68 4.30
CA PRO A 34 -24.68 -8.96 4.93
C PRO A 34 -25.16 -10.42 4.82
N ASP A 35 -24.80 -11.12 3.75
CA ASP A 35 -25.15 -12.53 3.55
C ASP A 35 -24.27 -13.45 4.43
N PRO A 36 -24.85 -14.17 5.41
CA PRO A 36 -24.10 -15.02 6.33
C PRO A 36 -23.39 -16.22 5.68
N LYS A 37 -23.89 -16.72 4.53
CA LYS A 37 -23.25 -17.83 3.82
C LYS A 37 -21.97 -17.35 3.17
N ILE A 38 -22.04 -16.22 2.47
CA ILE A 38 -20.89 -15.59 1.81
C ILE A 38 -19.85 -15.16 2.85
N GLU A 39 -20.30 -14.58 3.97
CA GLU A 39 -19.39 -14.11 5.03
C GLU A 39 -18.57 -15.25 5.66
N ARG A 40 -19.16 -16.45 5.82
CA ARG A 40 -18.47 -17.62 6.39
C ARG A 40 -17.36 -18.16 5.48
N GLU A 41 -17.51 -18.02 4.17
CA GLU A 41 -16.52 -18.51 3.19
C GLU A 41 -15.40 -17.49 2.94
N ARG A 42 -15.55 -16.27 3.46
CA ARG A 42 -14.64 -15.16 3.18
C ARG A 42 -13.30 -15.31 3.89
N LYS A 43 -12.20 -15.06 3.16
CA LYS A 43 -10.84 -15.00 3.71
C LYS A 43 -10.48 -13.56 4.08
N ARG A 44 -10.45 -13.26 5.37
CA ARG A 44 -9.99 -11.96 5.88
C ARG A 44 -8.46 -11.89 5.85
N ILE A 45 -7.91 -10.76 5.42
CA ILE A 45 -6.47 -10.50 5.48
C ILE A 45 -6.16 -9.93 6.87
N ILE A 46 -5.42 -10.68 7.68
CA ILE A 46 -4.95 -10.22 8.97
C ILE A 46 -3.59 -9.54 8.77
N LEU A 47 -3.57 -8.21 8.88
CA LEU A 47 -2.32 -7.46 8.89
C LEU A 47 -1.60 -7.69 10.21
N THR A 48 -0.31 -8.06 10.12
CA THR A 48 0.56 -8.23 11.29
C THR A 48 1.32 -6.94 11.58
N GLY A 49 1.80 -6.82 12.82
CA GLY A 49 2.53 -5.64 13.30
C GLY A 49 1.62 -4.49 13.77
N ASP A 50 2.17 -3.66 14.64
CA ASP A 50 1.45 -2.53 15.23
C ASP A 50 1.28 -1.37 14.26
N VAL A 51 0.23 -0.58 14.46
CA VAL A 51 0.04 0.69 13.76
C VAL A 51 1.12 1.65 14.25
N PRO A 52 1.98 2.16 13.35
CA PRO A 52 3.01 3.07 13.80
C PRO A 52 2.46 4.43 14.21
N SER A 53 3.21 5.11 15.08
CA SER A 53 2.83 6.42 15.60
C SER A 53 2.83 7.50 14.51
N PRO A 54 1.80 8.37 14.44
CA PRO A 54 1.65 9.37 13.37
C PRO A 54 2.53 10.62 13.54
N ASP A 55 3.11 10.84 14.73
CA ASP A 55 4.00 11.97 15.05
C ASP A 55 5.41 11.83 14.46
N LYS A 56 5.79 10.62 14.00
CA LYS A 56 7.11 10.37 13.41
C LYS A 56 7.05 10.52 11.91
N GLU A 57 7.87 11.42 11.38
CA GLU A 57 8.12 11.52 9.95
C GLU A 57 8.79 10.25 9.43
N ARG A 58 8.41 9.83 8.22
CA ARG A 58 8.85 8.58 7.59
C ARG A 58 9.45 8.90 6.24
N ASN A 59 10.64 8.37 6.01
CA ASN A 59 11.37 8.55 4.74
C ASN A 59 10.89 7.54 3.67
N GLY A 60 10.23 6.46 4.08
CA GLY A 60 9.68 5.44 3.20
C GLY A 60 8.15 5.41 3.13
N CYS A 61 7.63 4.41 2.40
CA CYS A 61 6.21 4.09 2.36
C CYS A 61 5.64 3.96 3.79
N TYR A 62 4.60 4.73 4.09
CA TYR A 62 4.00 4.78 5.43
C TYR A 62 3.42 3.43 5.87
N PHE A 63 3.08 2.56 4.92
CA PHE A 63 2.55 1.22 5.18
C PHE A 63 3.63 0.12 5.24
N TYR A 64 4.91 0.45 5.06
CA TYR A 64 6.01 -0.52 4.94
C TYR A 64 6.03 -1.60 6.04
N ASP A 65 5.90 -1.21 7.31
CA ASP A 65 6.02 -2.13 8.45
C ASP A 65 4.95 -3.22 8.48
N ARG A 66 3.78 -2.96 7.86
CA ARG A 66 2.61 -3.86 7.84
C ARG A 66 2.29 -4.40 6.45
N CYS A 67 3.03 -3.96 5.43
CA CYS A 67 2.77 -4.34 4.04
C CYS A 67 3.32 -5.74 3.75
N PRO A 68 2.48 -6.71 3.33
CA PRO A 68 2.94 -8.05 2.97
C PRO A 68 3.69 -8.08 1.62
N LYS A 69 3.66 -6.98 0.86
CA LYS A 69 4.31 -6.82 -0.45
C LYS A 69 5.48 -5.83 -0.41
N ARG A 70 6.01 -5.54 0.79
CA ARG A 70 7.12 -4.60 0.94
C ARG A 70 8.38 -5.09 0.24
N MET A 71 9.12 -4.16 -0.33
CA MET A 71 10.44 -4.37 -0.94
C MET A 71 11.42 -3.33 -0.38
N PRO A 72 12.75 -3.53 -0.52
CA PRO A 72 13.74 -2.62 0.05
C PRO A 72 13.51 -1.15 -0.32
N TRP A 73 13.14 -0.88 -1.57
CA TRP A 73 12.82 0.46 -2.06
C TRP A 73 11.74 1.19 -1.24
N CYS A 74 10.73 0.46 -0.76
CA CYS A 74 9.66 1.02 0.05
C CYS A 74 10.13 1.53 1.42
N SER A 75 11.28 1.10 1.93
CA SER A 75 11.77 1.47 3.25
C SER A 75 12.31 2.90 3.32
N CYS A 76 12.79 3.42 2.19
CA CYS A 76 13.50 4.70 2.09
C CYS A 76 12.92 5.66 1.03
N HIS A 77 11.89 5.24 0.29
CA HIS A 77 11.21 6.12 -0.66
C HIS A 77 9.69 6.13 -0.45
N VAL A 78 9.13 7.34 -0.35
CA VAL A 78 7.68 7.56 -0.35
C VAL A 78 7.15 7.43 -1.77
N PRO A 79 6.20 6.52 -2.06
CA PRO A 79 5.64 6.39 -3.40
C PRO A 79 4.84 7.65 -3.79
N PRO A 80 5.02 8.19 -5.01
CA PRO A 80 4.09 9.18 -5.55
C PRO A 80 2.74 8.52 -5.85
N MET A 81 1.71 9.33 -6.15
CA MET A 81 0.47 8.80 -6.72
C MET A 81 0.73 8.42 -8.18
N PHE A 82 0.59 7.13 -8.49
CA PHE A 82 0.62 6.62 -9.85
C PHE A 82 -0.79 6.67 -10.44
N ASP A 83 -0.91 7.22 -11.65
CA ASP A 83 -2.14 7.14 -12.43
C ASP A 83 -2.29 5.75 -13.01
N ILE A 84 -3.40 5.11 -12.65
CA ILE A 84 -3.89 3.87 -13.22
C ILE A 84 -5.07 4.24 -14.14
N GLU A 85 -5.56 3.25 -14.87
CA GLU A 85 -6.69 3.43 -15.78
C GLU A 85 -7.92 4.02 -15.08
N ASP A 86 -8.72 4.77 -15.85
CA ASP A 86 -10.02 5.30 -15.43
C ASP A 86 -10.05 6.18 -14.16
N LYS A 87 -9.02 7.03 -13.96
CA LYS A 87 -8.89 7.91 -12.78
C LYS A 87 -8.70 7.16 -11.46
N HIS A 88 -8.37 5.88 -11.52
CA HIS A 88 -7.88 5.14 -10.37
C HIS A 88 -6.43 5.56 -10.14
N GLN A 89 -6.07 6.01 -8.96
CA GLN A 89 -4.71 6.40 -8.61
C GLN A 89 -4.26 5.65 -7.36
N VAL A 90 -2.99 5.26 -7.30
CA VAL A 90 -2.44 4.50 -6.17
C VAL A 90 -1.04 4.97 -5.80
N ALA A 91 -0.76 5.18 -4.51
CA ALA A 91 0.57 5.46 -4.02
C ALA A 91 1.29 4.18 -3.58
N CYS A 92 1.76 3.39 -4.55
CA CYS A 92 2.46 2.14 -4.29
C CYS A 92 3.49 1.81 -5.38
N TRP A 93 4.73 1.51 -4.98
CA TRP A 93 5.83 1.15 -5.90
C TRP A 93 5.59 -0.12 -6.74
N LEU A 94 4.58 -0.93 -6.42
CA LEU A 94 4.16 -2.06 -7.27
C LEU A 94 3.65 -1.61 -8.65
N TYR A 95 3.28 -0.34 -8.79
CA TYR A 95 2.71 0.24 -10.01
C TYR A 95 3.64 1.26 -10.69
N ASP A 96 4.90 1.32 -10.26
CA ASP A 96 5.91 2.05 -11.03
C ASP A 96 6.24 1.26 -12.31
N THR A 97 6.51 1.98 -13.39
CA THR A 97 7.07 1.45 -14.63
C THR A 97 8.42 0.75 -14.43
N LYS A 98 9.18 1.14 -13.40
CA LYS A 98 10.44 0.49 -13.02
C LYS A 98 10.18 -0.62 -12.00
N ASP A 99 10.75 -1.79 -12.25
CA ASP A 99 10.69 -2.92 -11.31
C ASP A 99 11.68 -2.71 -10.15
N HIS A 100 11.16 -2.19 -9.04
CA HIS A 100 11.91 -1.97 -7.80
C HIS A 100 12.07 -3.23 -6.93
N SER A 101 11.40 -4.34 -7.29
CA SER A 101 11.40 -5.56 -6.47
C SER A 101 12.76 -6.27 -6.44
N LYS A 102 13.62 -5.96 -7.42
CA LYS A 102 14.97 -6.52 -7.57
C LYS A 102 16.06 -5.64 -6.98
N VAL A 103 15.72 -4.45 -6.51
CA VAL A 103 16.68 -3.51 -5.92
C VAL A 103 17.06 -4.01 -4.52
N SER A 104 18.35 -4.14 -4.27
CA SER A 104 18.88 -4.50 -2.96
C SER A 104 18.69 -3.36 -1.94
N MET A 105 18.80 -3.68 -0.66
CA MET A 105 18.71 -2.66 0.40
C MET A 105 19.82 -1.60 0.29
N GLU A 106 21.03 -2.03 -0.07
CA GLU A 106 22.18 -1.14 -0.23
C GLU A 106 21.97 -0.15 -1.38
N GLU A 107 21.48 -0.63 -2.53
CA GLU A 107 21.17 0.22 -3.68
C GLU A 107 20.04 1.22 -3.37
N ALA A 108 18.97 0.77 -2.71
CA ALA A 108 17.85 1.63 -2.34
C ALA A 108 18.28 2.74 -1.36
N GLN A 109 19.15 2.43 -0.40
CA GLN A 109 19.70 3.41 0.53
C GLN A 109 20.66 4.38 -0.16
N ALA A 110 21.52 3.87 -1.05
CA ALA A 110 22.44 4.69 -1.82
C ALA A 110 21.71 5.68 -2.74
N ASP A 111 20.55 5.31 -3.29
CA ASP A 111 19.71 6.21 -4.08
C ASP A 111 19.04 7.30 -3.22
N ALA A 112 18.42 6.92 -2.11
CA ALA A 112 17.78 7.85 -1.18
C ALA A 112 18.76 8.92 -0.67
N ASN A 113 20.01 8.53 -0.38
CA ASN A 113 21.05 9.44 0.10
C ASN A 113 21.56 10.44 -0.96
N LYS A 114 21.37 10.17 -2.25
CA LYS A 114 21.74 11.10 -3.34
C LYS A 114 20.69 12.18 -3.59
N SER A 115 19.46 11.95 -3.11
CA SER A 115 18.32 12.84 -3.29
C SER A 115 18.18 13.90 -2.18
N ILE A 116 19.15 13.93 -1.24
CA ILE A 116 19.30 14.89 -0.14
C ILE A 116 20.42 15.87 -0.51
#